data_AF-R4Z5N1-F1
#
_entry.id   AF-R4Z5N1-F1
#
_cell.length_a   1.000
_cell.length_b   1.000
_cell.length_c   1.000
_cell.angle_alpha   90.00
_cell.angle_beta   90.00
_cell.angle_gamma   90.00
#
_symmetry.space_group_name_H-M   'P 1'
#
loop_
_entity.id
_entity.type
_entity.pdbx_description
1 polymer ?
#
loop_
_entity_poly.entity_id
_entity_poly.type
_entity_poly.pdbx_seq_one_letter_code
_entity_poly.pdbx_strand_id
1 'polypeptide(L)'
;MEVRRWTNRSLPQTLQIANILLYIDAFFLVIGILGGPKGFGGIGMLLLVLSVVAYLVGGLGLANEEKRGYILAVVASFSPFILRAYISFAVERFDLLYIIGLRSPLNLLFEAALVALLLHSQSQRYVSTWFK
;
A
#
# COMPACT_ATOMS: atom_id res chain seq x y z
N MET A 1 10.19 17.86 21.14
CA MET A 1 9.35 16.98 20.33
C MET A 1 9.86 17.08 18.91
N GLU A 2 10.48 16.03 18.36
CA GLU A 2 10.86 16.06 16.94
C GLU A 2 9.57 16.04 16.11
N VAL A 3 9.47 16.95 15.14
CA VAL A 3 8.32 17.05 14.24
C VAL A 3 8.32 15.81 13.35
N ARG A 4 7.23 15.03 13.36
CA ARG A 4 7.06 13.87 12.46
C ARG A 4 7.20 14.34 11.02
N ARG A 5 8.06 13.66 10.28
CA ARG A 5 8.31 13.95 8.86
C ARG A 5 7.29 13.20 8.01
N TRP A 6 6.79 13.86 6.97
CA TRP A 6 5.93 13.25 5.97
C TRP A 6 6.74 12.56 4.87
N THR A 7 7.87 13.15 4.51
CA THR A 7 8.82 12.60 3.54
C THR A 7 10.22 12.78 4.07
N ASN A 8 11.12 11.83 3.79
CA ASN A 8 12.51 11.93 4.19
C ASN A 8 13.42 11.85 2.96
N ARG A 9 14.25 12.89 2.76
CA ARG A 9 15.18 13.01 1.63
C ARG A 9 16.47 12.22 1.83
N SER A 10 16.75 11.75 3.06
CA SER A 10 17.90 10.86 3.32
C SER A 10 17.63 9.41 2.96
N LEU A 11 16.37 9.06 2.66
CA LEU A 11 16.02 7.71 2.21
C LEU A 11 16.68 7.42 0.85
N PRO A 12 17.10 6.17 0.59
CA PRO A 12 17.46 5.73 -0.74
C PRO A 12 16.33 5.99 -1.74
N GLN A 13 16.70 6.21 -3.00
CA GLN A 13 15.74 6.48 -4.08
C GLN A 13 14.58 5.46 -4.11
N THR A 14 14.85 4.17 -3.87
CA THR A 14 13.82 3.12 -3.85
C THR A 14 12.78 3.35 -2.75
N LEU A 15 13.22 3.64 -1.53
CA LEU A 15 12.34 3.92 -0.39
C LEU A 15 11.64 5.26 -0.50
N GLN A 16 12.28 6.26 -1.12
CA GLN A 16 11.68 7.55 -1.37
C GLN A 16 10.52 7.44 -2.36
N ILE A 17 10.71 6.70 -3.47
CA ILE A 17 9.63 6.44 -4.43
C ILE A 17 8.52 5.62 -3.77
N ALA A 18 8.86 4.58 -2.99
CA ALA A 18 7.86 3.81 -2.26
C ALA A 18 7.02 4.68 -1.30
N ASN A 19 7.65 5.61 -0.58
CA ASN A 19 6.96 6.55 0.31
C ASN A 19 5.90 7.36 -0.44
N ILE A 20 6.30 7.93 -1.58
CA ILE A 20 5.41 8.73 -2.43
C ILE A 20 4.27 7.86 -2.98
N LEU A 21 4.57 6.65 -3.45
CA LEU A 21 3.56 5.72 -3.95
C LEU A 21 2.52 5.36 -2.89
N LEU A 22 2.92 5.11 -1.64
CA LEU A 22 1.97 4.85 -0.53
C LEU A 22 0.95 5.99 -0.39
N TYR A 23 1.39 7.25 -0.47
CA TYR A 23 0.47 8.39 -0.38
C TYR A 23 -0.41 8.56 -1.61
N ILE A 24 0.14 8.30 -2.80
CA ILE A 24 -0.63 8.31 -4.06
C ILE A 24 -1.71 7.22 -4.03
N ASP A 25 -1.38 6.01 -3.59
CA ASP A 25 -2.31 4.89 -3.48
C ASP A 25 -3.40 5.20 -2.44
N ALA A 26 -3.03 5.77 -1.29
CA ALA A 26 -4.01 6.23 -0.30
C ALA A 26 -4.99 7.25 -0.90
N PHE A 27 -4.48 8.22 -1.66
CA PHE A 27 -5.28 9.24 -2.32
C PHE A 27 -6.27 8.65 -3.33
N PHE A 28 -5.80 7.79 -4.23
CA PHE A 28 -6.69 7.14 -5.20
C PHE A 28 -7.70 6.20 -4.55
N LEU A 29 -7.31 5.52 -3.46
CA LEU A 29 -8.23 4.65 -2.72
C LEU A 29 -9.33 5.48 -2.03
N VAL A 30 -9.01 6.65 -1.49
CA VAL A 30 -10.01 7.61 -0.98
C VAL A 30 -10.94 8.08 -2.09
N ILE A 31 -10.42 8.42 -3.27
CA ILE A 31 -11.28 8.77 -4.43
C ILE A 31 -12.20 7.60 -4.79
N GLY A 32 -11.69 6.37 -4.80
CA GLY A 32 -12.49 5.17 -5.05
C GLY A 32 -13.62 4.98 -4.05
N ILE A 33 -13.36 5.26 -2.77
CA ILE A 33 -14.39 5.23 -1.71
C ILE A 33 -15.44 6.34 -1.95
N LEU A 34 -15.03 7.56 -2.27
CA LEU A 34 -15.95 8.68 -2.51
C LEU A 34 -16.79 8.49 -3.79
N GLY A 35 -16.25 7.79 -4.78
CA GLY A 35 -16.94 7.44 -6.02
C GLY A 35 -18.02 6.35 -5.87
N GLY A 36 -18.20 5.81 -4.66
CA GLY A 36 -19.16 4.74 -4.38
C GLY A 36 -18.58 3.35 -4.67
N PRO A 37 -18.03 2.64 -3.66
CA PRO A 37 -17.40 1.35 -3.86
C PRO A 37 -18.46 0.29 -4.22
N LYS A 38 -18.60 0.01 -5.51
CA LYS A 38 -19.54 -1.01 -6.01
C LYS A 38 -19.06 -2.40 -5.60
N GLY A 39 -19.95 -3.21 -5.05
CA GLY A 39 -19.65 -4.61 -4.68
C GLY A 39 -18.96 -4.79 -3.32
N PHE A 40 -18.75 -3.72 -2.55
CA PHE A 40 -18.27 -3.82 -1.17
C PHE A 40 -19.45 -3.73 -0.19
N GLY A 41 -19.67 -4.79 0.59
CA GLY A 41 -20.55 -4.74 1.77
C GLY A 41 -19.89 -4.03 2.96
N GLY A 42 -20.53 -4.04 4.14
CA GLY A 42 -20.01 -3.35 5.33
C GLY A 42 -18.58 -3.75 5.73
N ILE A 43 -18.25 -5.04 5.63
CA ILE A 43 -16.88 -5.56 5.88
C ILE A 43 -15.90 -5.05 4.82
N GLY A 44 -16.34 -5.01 3.56
CA GLY A 44 -15.54 -4.50 2.46
C GLY A 44 -15.18 -3.03 2.61
N MET A 45 -16.13 -2.21 3.06
CA MET A 45 -15.91 -0.80 3.38
C MET A 45 -14.89 -0.63 4.53
N LEU A 46 -14.99 -1.46 5.57
CA LEU A 46 -14.05 -1.44 6.68
C LEU A 46 -12.63 -1.78 6.19
N LEU A 47 -12.47 -2.80 5.34
CA LEU A 47 -11.18 -3.15 4.76
C LEU A 47 -10.59 -2.03 3.90
N LEU A 48 -11.42 -1.34 3.11
CA LEU A 48 -10.98 -0.18 2.33
C LEU A 48 -10.44 0.94 3.23
N VAL A 49 -11.17 1.30 4.28
CA VAL A 49 -10.74 2.34 5.24
C VAL A 49 -9.45 1.91 5.95
N LEU A 50 -9.35 0.65 6.38
CA LEU A 50 -8.12 0.13 6.97
C LEU A 50 -6.94 0.18 6.00
N SER A 51 -7.15 -0.08 4.71
CA SER A 51 -6.11 0.08 3.69
C SER A 51 -5.64 1.53 3.57
N VAL A 52 -6.55 2.52 3.54
CA VAL A 52 -6.15 3.96 3.54
C VAL A 52 -5.27 4.26 4.74
N VAL A 53 -5.71 3.85 5.93
CA VAL A 53 -4.97 4.10 7.18
C VAL A 53 -3.61 3.40 7.15
N ALA A 54 -3.55 2.15 6.66
CA ALA A 54 -2.30 1.40 6.56
C ALA A 54 -1.31 2.06 5.59
N TYR A 55 -1.79 2.59 4.45
CA TYR A 55 -0.95 3.35 3.53
C TYR A 55 -0.40 4.63 4.15
N LEU A 56 -1.26 5.42 4.82
CA LEU A 56 -0.86 6.68 5.46
C LEU A 56 0.11 6.46 6.61
N VAL A 57 -0.23 5.56 7.54
CA VAL A 57 0.60 5.26 8.72
C VAL A 57 1.88 4.55 8.29
N GLY A 58 1.81 3.68 7.28
CA GLY A 58 2.99 3.05 6.66
C GLY A 58 3.94 4.08 6.06
N GLY A 59 3.43 5.02 5.27
CA GLY A 59 4.23 6.10 4.68
C GLY A 59 4.86 7.04 5.73
N LEU A 60 4.08 7.40 6.76
CA LEU A 60 4.57 8.19 7.89
C LEU A 60 5.66 7.44 8.66
N GLY A 61 5.45 6.17 8.99
CA GLY A 61 6.46 5.38 9.68
C GLY A 61 7.72 5.18 8.84
N LEU A 62 7.58 5.01 7.51
CA LEU A 62 8.70 4.95 6.57
C LEU A 62 9.51 6.25 6.55
N ALA A 63 8.84 7.40 6.56
CA ALA A 63 9.48 8.71 6.59
C ALA A 63 10.24 8.99 7.90
N ASN A 64 9.79 8.39 9.01
CA ASN A 64 10.40 8.54 10.32
C ASN A 64 11.34 7.38 10.69
N GLU A 65 11.73 6.55 9.70
CA GLU A 65 12.69 5.43 9.87
C GLU A 65 12.25 4.42 10.95
N GLU A 66 10.94 4.24 11.13
CA GLU A 66 10.35 3.29 12.08
C GLU A 66 10.22 1.90 11.43
N LYS A 67 10.83 0.85 12.03
CA LYS A 67 10.74 -0.53 11.52
C LYS A 67 9.30 -1.03 11.41
N ARG A 68 8.46 -0.68 12.39
CA ARG A 68 7.03 -1.04 12.39
C ARG A 68 6.29 -0.38 11.24
N GLY A 69 6.65 0.86 10.90
CA GLY A 69 6.13 1.58 9.74
C GLY A 69 6.46 0.90 8.42
N TYR A 70 7.71 0.44 8.27
CA TYR A 70 8.12 -0.32 7.09
C TYR A 70 7.35 -1.65 6.96
N ILE A 71 7.21 -2.42 8.05
CA ILE A 71 6.45 -3.67 8.02
C ILE A 71 4.99 -3.39 7.64
N LEU A 72 4.38 -2.35 8.22
CA LEU A 72 3.02 -1.95 7.88
C LEU A 72 2.89 -1.55 6.40
N ALA A 73 3.85 -0.80 5.85
CA ALA A 73 3.88 -0.44 4.43
C ALA A 73 3.98 -1.67 3.51
N VAL A 74 4.82 -2.65 3.88
CA VAL A 74 4.92 -3.92 3.14
C VAL A 74 3.58 -4.64 3.17
N VAL A 75 2.95 -4.81 4.33
CA VAL A 75 1.64 -5.46 4.43
C VAL A 75 0.57 -4.69 3.66
N ALA A 76 0.55 -3.36 3.76
CA ALA A 76 -0.39 -2.49 3.06
C ALA A 76 -0.27 -2.60 1.54
N SER A 77 0.96 -2.78 1.01
CA SER A 77 1.20 -2.94 -0.43
C SER A 77 0.50 -4.18 -1.03
N PHE A 78 0.20 -5.19 -0.22
CA PHE A 78 -0.56 -6.37 -0.65
C PHE A 78 -2.08 -6.20 -0.52
N SER A 79 -2.56 -5.12 0.10
CA SER A 79 -3.99 -4.92 0.35
C SER A 79 -4.87 -4.89 -0.92
N PRO A 80 -4.42 -4.40 -2.09
CA PRO A 80 -5.24 -4.43 -3.31
C PRO A 80 -5.55 -5.85 -3.77
N PHE A 81 -4.59 -6.78 -3.65
CA PHE A 81 -4.79 -8.19 -3.96
C PHE A 81 -5.76 -8.84 -2.98
N ILE A 82 -5.64 -8.53 -1.68
CA ILE A 82 -6.54 -9.04 -0.63
C ILE A 82 -7.97 -8.53 -0.85
N LEU A 83 -8.14 -7.24 -1.17
CA LEU A 83 -9.45 -6.64 -1.46
C LEU A 83 -10.10 -7.27 -2.70
N ARG A 84 -9.34 -7.48 -3.78
CA ARG A 84 -9.86 -8.15 -4.99
C ARG A 84 -10.22 -9.60 -4.73
N ALA A 85 -9.40 -10.34 -3.98
CA ALA A 85 -9.71 -11.71 -3.56
C ALA A 85 -11.01 -11.75 -2.75
N TYR A 86 -11.18 -10.86 -1.77
CA TYR A 86 -12.39 -10.76 -0.97
C TYR A 86 -13.65 -10.55 -1.84
N ILE A 87 -13.60 -9.63 -2.81
CA ILE A 87 -14.72 -9.39 -3.73
C ILE A 87 -15.01 -10.63 -4.58
N SER A 88 -13.99 -11.28 -5.13
CA SER A 88 -14.16 -12.50 -5.94
C SER A 88 -14.85 -13.62 -5.16
N PHE A 89 -14.48 -13.80 -3.88
CA PHE A 89 -15.15 -14.76 -2.99
C PHE A 89 -16.58 -14.32 -2.65
N ALA A 90 -16.81 -13.04 -2.36
CA ALA A 90 -18.13 -12.53 -2.02
C ALA A 90 -19.16 -12.63 -3.16
N VAL A 91 -18.69 -12.62 -4.42
CA VAL A 91 -19.54 -12.72 -5.62
C VAL A 91 -19.59 -14.16 -6.17
N GLU A 92 -18.98 -15.14 -5.47
CA GLU A 92 -18.90 -16.55 -5.87
C GLU A 92 -18.33 -16.77 -7.29
N ARG A 93 -17.55 -15.80 -7.77
CA ARG A 93 -16.92 -15.83 -9.09
C ARG A 93 -15.41 -15.82 -8.92
N PHE A 94 -14.83 -17.02 -8.90
CA PHE A 94 -13.39 -17.17 -8.81
C PHE A 94 -12.73 -16.80 -10.14
N ASP A 95 -12.25 -15.56 -10.23
CA ASP A 95 -11.52 -15.04 -11.37
C ASP A 95 -10.09 -14.68 -10.96
N LEU A 96 -9.14 -15.59 -11.23
CA LEU A 96 -7.72 -15.38 -10.92
C LEU A 96 -7.15 -14.14 -11.60
N LEU A 97 -7.53 -13.87 -12.86
CA LEU A 97 -7.01 -12.74 -13.64
C LEU A 97 -7.45 -11.40 -13.04
N TYR A 98 -8.65 -11.36 -12.46
CA TYR A 98 -9.11 -10.21 -11.69
C TYR A 98 -8.32 -10.05 -10.39
N ILE A 99 -8.16 -11.12 -9.61
CA ILE A 99 -7.48 -11.08 -8.30
C ILE A 99 -6.04 -10.57 -8.42
N ILE A 100 -5.29 -11.07 -9.40
CA ILE A 100 -3.89 -10.64 -9.62
C ILE A 100 -3.77 -9.32 -10.37
N GLY A 101 -4.88 -8.65 -10.70
CA GLY A 101 -4.86 -7.32 -11.32
C GLY A 101 -4.62 -7.28 -12.83
N LEU A 102 -4.56 -8.41 -13.53
CA LEU A 102 -4.33 -8.44 -14.99
C LEU A 102 -5.47 -7.77 -15.79
N ARG A 103 -6.68 -7.68 -15.22
CA ARG A 103 -7.78 -6.90 -15.81
C ARG A 103 -7.58 -5.38 -15.75
N SER A 104 -6.62 -4.90 -14.96
CA SER A 104 -6.33 -3.48 -14.79
C SER A 104 -4.82 -3.26 -14.80
N PRO A 105 -4.17 -3.35 -15.97
CA PRO A 105 -2.71 -3.36 -16.08
C PRO A 105 -2.05 -2.10 -15.51
N LEU A 106 -2.73 -0.95 -15.60
CA LEU A 106 -2.24 0.30 -15.01
C LEU A 106 -2.21 0.26 -13.48
N ASN A 107 -3.26 -0.24 -12.83
CA ASN A 107 -3.28 -0.39 -11.36
C ASN A 107 -2.26 -1.43 -10.91
N LEU A 108 -2.17 -2.55 -11.63
CA LEU A 108 -1.18 -3.59 -11.37
C LEU A 108 0.25 -3.05 -11.46
N LEU A 109 0.53 -2.11 -12.36
CA LEU A 109 1.84 -1.48 -12.47
C LEU A 109 2.22 -0.75 -11.17
N PHE A 110 1.32 0.06 -10.62
CA PHE A 110 1.57 0.78 -9.36
C PHE A 110 1.72 -0.17 -8.17
N GLU A 111 0.84 -1.17 -8.08
CA GLU A 111 0.85 -2.19 -7.03
C GLU A 111 2.16 -3.00 -7.06
N ALA A 112 2.53 -3.51 -8.23
CA ALA A 112 3.75 -4.28 -8.41
C ALA A 112 5.00 -3.42 -8.18
N ALA A 113 4.99 -2.15 -8.63
CA ALA A 113 6.09 -1.22 -8.39
C ALA A 113 6.27 -0.95 -6.88
N LEU A 114 5.18 -0.71 -6.14
CA LEU A 114 5.25 -0.49 -4.70
C LEU A 114 5.82 -1.71 -3.96
N VAL A 115 5.31 -2.90 -4.25
CA VAL A 115 5.80 -4.15 -3.66
C VAL A 115 7.28 -4.36 -4.00
N ALA A 116 7.66 -4.19 -5.27
CA ALA A 116 9.03 -4.38 -5.73
C ALA A 116 9.99 -3.38 -5.06
N LEU A 117 9.60 -2.12 -4.91
CA LEU A 117 10.44 -1.09 -4.30
C LEU A 117 10.62 -1.30 -2.80
N LEU A 118 9.57 -1.71 -2.08
CA LEU A 118 9.66 -2.02 -0.66
C LEU A 118 10.53 -3.25 -0.41
N LEU A 119 10.34 -4.32 -1.19
CA LEU A 119 11.09 -5.57 -1.05
C LEU A 119 12.46 -5.56 -1.73
N HIS A 120 12.82 -4.47 -2.42
CA HIS A 120 14.10 -4.35 -3.10
C HIS A 120 15.28 -4.55 -2.13
N SER A 121 16.35 -5.20 -2.59
CA SER A 121 17.52 -5.50 -1.75
C SER A 121 18.16 -4.24 -1.14
N GLN A 122 18.13 -3.12 -1.86
CA GLN A 122 18.59 -1.82 -1.37
C GLN A 122 17.73 -1.30 -0.20
N SER A 123 16.40 -1.44 -0.31
CA SER A 123 15.45 -1.03 0.72
C SER A 123 15.63 -1.87 1.98
N GLN A 124 15.75 -3.20 1.83
CA GLN A 124 15.97 -4.11 2.96
C GLN A 124 17.29 -3.85 3.69
N ARG A 125 18.39 -3.63 2.97
CA ARG A 125 19.69 -3.30 3.56
C ARG A 125 19.67 -1.97 4.31
N TYR A 126 18.98 -0.97 3.78
CA TYR A 126 18.85 0.32 4.44
C TYR A 126 18.01 0.19 5.72
N VAL A 127 16.86 -0.48 5.64
CA VAL A 127 15.97 -0.69 6.79
C VAL A 127 16.66 -1.49 7.89
N SER A 128 17.41 -2.54 7.55
CA SER A 128 18.11 -3.34 8.56
C SER A 128 19.17 -2.55 9.32
N THR A 129 19.83 -1.60 8.64
CA THR A 129 20.96 -0.82 9.19
C THR A 129 20.49 0.43 9.94
N TRP A 130 19.51 1.16 9.40
CA TRP A 130 19.17 2.51 9.87
C TRP A 130 17.85 2.60 10.63
N PHE A 131 16.87 1.75 10.31
CA PHE A 131 15.56 1.86 10.95
C PHE A 131 15.61 1.36 12.39
N LYS A 132 14.81 1.99 13.26
CA LYS A 132 14.72 1.68 14.68
C LYS A 132 13.43 0.94 15.00
#